data_AF-A0A7K2KNZ8-F1
#
_entry.id   AF-A0A7K2KNZ8-F1
#
_cell.length_a   1.000
_cell.length_b   1.000
_cell.length_c   1.000
_cell.angle_alpha   90.00
_cell.angle_beta   90.00
_cell.angle_gamma   90.00
#
_symmetry.space_group_name_H-M   'P 1'
#
loop_
_entity.id
_entity.type
_entity.pdbx_description
1 polymer ?
#
loop_
_entity_poly.entity_id
_entity_poly.type
_entity_poly.pdbx_seq_one_letter_code
_entity_poly.pdbx_strand_id
1 'polypeptide(L)' 'GSHLCHASYCNRYRCSARTSNTPESSTGHIGFRVAADGTQADPV' A
#
# COMPACT_ATOMS: atom_id res chain seq x y z
N GLY A 1 0.64 -5.73 2.48
CA GLY A 1 0.57 -7.08 1.87
C GLY A 1 -0.50 -7.12 0.81
N SER A 2 -0.69 -8.28 0.19
CA SER A 2 -1.74 -8.53 -0.81
C SER A 2 -2.57 -9.76 -0.44
N HIS A 3 -3.59 -10.09 -1.25
CA HIS A 3 -4.39 -11.30 -1.10
C HIS A 3 -3.59 -12.60 -1.29
N LEU A 4 -2.34 -12.50 -1.76
CA LEU A 4 -1.40 -13.61 -1.89
C LEU A 4 -0.51 -13.77 -0.66
N CYS A 5 -0.68 -13.01 0.42
CA CYS A 5 0.12 -13.22 1.64
C CYS A 5 -0.46 -14.36 2.48
N HIS A 6 0.39 -15.30 2.91
CA HIS A 6 0.03 -16.40 3.82
C HIS A 6 1.12 -16.61 4.88
N ALA A 7 0.74 -17.11 6.05
CA ALA A 7 1.64 -17.26 7.20
C ALA A 7 2.86 -18.14 6.93
N SER A 8 2.73 -19.13 6.04
CA SER A 8 3.80 -20.07 5.70
C SER A 8 4.95 -19.50 4.88
N TYR A 9 4.77 -18.38 4.17
CA TYR A 9 5.83 -17.84 3.30
C TYR A 9 5.91 -16.31 3.23
N CYS A 10 4.85 -15.59 3.58
CA CYS A 10 4.82 -14.14 3.48
C CYS A 10 3.98 -13.51 4.60
N ASN A 11 4.65 -13.11 5.66
CA ASN A 11 4.06 -12.42 6.81
C ASN A 11 3.96 -10.89 6.62
N ARG A 12 3.74 -10.41 5.38
CA ARG A 12 3.73 -8.97 5.01
C ARG A 12 2.35 -8.31 5.01
N TYR A 13 1.35 -8.96 5.58
CA TYR A 13 0.04 -8.35 5.85
C TYR A 13 0.03 -7.45 7.11
N ARG A 14 1.08 -7.52 7.95
CA ARG A 14 1.21 -6.73 9.18
C ARG A 14 1.47 -5.25 8.90
N CYS A 15 1.02 -4.37 9.79
CA CYS A 15 1.19 -2.91 9.69
C CYS A 15 2.67 -2.48 9.60
N SER A 16 3.56 -3.11 10.36
CA SER A 16 4.99 -2.81 10.35
C SER A 16 5.76 -3.42 9.17
N ALA A 17 5.14 -4.28 8.37
CA ALA A 17 5.82 -4.93 7.26
C ALA A 17 6.02 -3.99 6.08
N ARG A 18 7.21 -4.06 5.45
CA ARG A 18 7.61 -3.22 4.31
C ARG A 18 8.26 -4.08 3.22
N THR A 19 8.16 -3.63 1.98
CA THR A 19 8.84 -4.18 0.79
C THR A 19 8.91 -3.08 -0.26
N SER A 20 9.83 -3.18 -1.21
CA SER A 20 9.97 -2.25 -2.34
C SER A 20 10.01 -3.00 -3.67
N ASN A 21 9.83 -2.25 -4.76
CA ASN A 21 10.07 -2.70 -6.12
C ASN A 21 10.59 -1.50 -6.95
N THR A 22 11.08 -1.72 -8.17
CA THR A 22 11.42 -0.60 -9.06
C THR A 22 10.15 0.16 -9.48
N PRO A 23 10.24 1.47 -9.79
CA PRO A 23 9.07 2.28 -10.16
C PRO A 23 8.31 1.79 -11.39
N GLU A 24 9.01 1.15 -12.33
CA GLU A 24 8.46 0.64 -13.59
C GLU A 24 7.77 -0.72 -13.40
N SER A 25 7.97 -1.38 -12.26
CA SER A 25 7.41 -2.69 -12.01
C SER A 25 5.93 -2.62 -11.65
N SER A 26 5.13 -3.46 -12.31
CA SER A 26 3.70 -3.59 -12.06
C SER A 26 3.29 -5.05 -11.91
N THR A 27 2.31 -5.31 -11.05
CA THR A 27 1.69 -6.64 -10.87
C THR A 27 0.23 -6.47 -10.45
N GLY A 28 -0.62 -7.47 -10.68
CA GLY A 28 -2.05 -7.41 -10.36
C GLY A 28 -2.41 -7.35 -8.87
N HIS A 29 -1.42 -7.43 -7.97
CA HIS A 29 -1.64 -7.45 -6.52
C HIS A 29 -0.96 -6.26 -5.80
N ILE A 30 -0.47 -5.27 -6.57
CA ILE A 30 0.14 -4.05 -6.07
C ILE A 30 -0.67 -2.86 -6.60
N GLY A 31 -1.09 -1.97 -5.69
CA GLY A 31 -1.78 -0.71 -5.98
C GLY A 31 -1.37 0.38 -4.99
N PHE A 32 -1.99 1.56 -5.08
CA PHE A 32 -1.69 2.69 -4.20
C PHE A 32 -2.97 3.39 -3.70
N ARG A 33 -2.83 4.17 -2.62
CA ARG A 33 -3.86 5.07 -2.12
C ARG A 33 -3.27 6.48 -2.04
N VAL A 34 -4.10 7.49 -2.26
CA VAL A 34 -3.71 8.90 -2.12
C VAL A 34 -4.05 9.42 -0.72
N ALA A 35 -3.43 10.51 -0.34
CA ALA A 35 -3.77 11.28 0.85
C ALA A 35 -3.79 12.77 0.47
N ALA A 36 -4.55 13.57 1.21
CA ALA A 36 -4.63 15.02 1.05
C ALA A 36 -4.41 15.69 2.42
N ASP A 37 -3.87 16.90 2.42
CA ASP A 37 -3.66 17.67 3.64
C ASP A 37 -5.00 18.11 4.25
N GLY A 38 -5.10 17.99 5.57
CA GLY A 38 -6.35 18.14 6.34
C GLY A 38 -6.80 19.56 6.62
N THR A 39 -6.54 20.52 5.72
CA THR A 39 -7.02 21.90 5.84
C THR A 39 -7.94 22.24 4.69
N GLN A 40 -9.14 21.65 4.70
CA GLN A 40 -10.29 22.24 4.03
C GLN A 40 -11.23 22.81 5.10
N ALA A 41 -10.82 23.94 5.65
CA ALA A 41 -11.76 24.94 6.10
C ALA A 41 -11.75 26.03 5.03
N ASP A 42 -12.48 25.80 3.94
CA ASP A 42 -13.00 26.85 3.08
C ASP A 42 -14.25 26.31 2.37
N PRO A 43 -15.45 26.87 2.67
CA PRO A 43 -16.65 26.63 1.88
C PRO A 43 -16.69 27.64 0.74
N VAL A 44 -16.34 27.19 -0.48
CA VAL A 44 -16.86 27.80 -1.71
C VAL A 44 -17.25 26.71 -2.69
#